data_AF-A0A7C2FJB5-F1
#
_entry.id   AF-A0A7C2FJB5-F1
#
_cell.length_a   1.000
_cell.length_b   1.000
_cell.length_c   1.000
_cell.angle_alpha   90.00
_cell.angle_beta   90.00
_cell.angle_gamma   90.00
#
_symmetry.space_group_name_H-M   'P 1'
#
loop_
_entity.id
_entity.type
_entity.pdbx_description
1 polymer ?
#
loop_
_entity_poly.entity_id
_entity_poly.type
_entity_poly.pdbx_seq_one_letter_code
_entity_poly.pdbx_strand_id
1 'polypeptide(L)'
;QYTRNDFDFARGVFRIRGDIIDVYPAYEEFAYRIEFFGNEIDSIKTINPLDGKTLNTHDKAIIFPAKHFVTTSDKLNRAIETIRIELEDQLKLLRSQNKLLEAQRLEMRANFDIEMMQEIGYCSGIENYSRHISGRKPGEHPYTLMDFFPKDFLLIIDESHQTVPQIRAMYNGDRSRKETLVDYGFRLPSALDNRPLKFDEFEKYINQAVFVSATPSDYELEKSGGAVVEQIIRPTGLIDPEIEIRPIATQIDDLIAEIKERTAIKERTLVTTLTKRMAEDLSEYLQTAGINVRYLHSEIDALDRVGILRDLRLAEFDALVGINLLREGLDLPEVSLVAILDADKEGFLRSYVSLMQTAGRAARNVGGKVIFYADRITDSMKKTIDECKRRREKQVEYNKKAGITPKTIYKTAEEIMRSTAVADIRKSIPKVAEVPVFYGDKLSREEVLERLEKEMRVAAANLEFEKAALLRDEMKRIKSEKIK
;
A
#
# COMPACT_ATOMS: atom_id res chain seq x y z
N GLN A 1 4.32 -23.25 19.73
CA GLN A 1 3.59 -23.01 18.47
C GLN A 1 4.42 -23.27 17.22
N TYR A 2 5.73 -23.53 17.33
CA TYR A 2 6.46 -24.17 16.24
C TYR A 2 5.90 -25.58 16.02
N THR A 3 5.86 -26.01 14.75
CA THR A 3 5.38 -27.34 14.38
C THR A 3 6.57 -28.23 14.06
N ARG A 4 6.54 -29.49 14.52
CA ARG A 4 7.54 -30.47 14.10
C ARG A 4 7.23 -30.95 12.69
N ASN A 5 8.18 -30.82 11.76
CA ASN A 5 8.08 -31.44 10.44
C ASN A 5 9.48 -31.76 9.92
N ASP A 6 9.79 -33.06 9.86
CA ASP A 6 11.12 -33.54 9.50
C ASP A 6 11.36 -33.55 7.97
N PHE A 7 10.27 -33.47 7.18
CA PHE A 7 10.28 -33.53 5.71
C PHE A 7 10.28 -32.15 5.06
N ASP A 8 9.36 -31.29 5.48
CA ASP A 8 9.20 -29.94 4.93
C ASP A 8 9.70 -28.89 5.94
N PHE A 9 10.89 -28.36 5.66
CA PHE A 9 11.58 -27.43 6.56
C PHE A 9 11.34 -25.98 6.15
N ALA A 10 10.19 -25.45 6.58
CA ALA A 10 9.75 -24.08 6.33
C ALA A 10 9.85 -23.18 7.59
N ARG A 11 9.61 -21.88 7.44
CA ARG A 11 9.56 -20.93 8.57
C ARG A 11 8.49 -21.34 9.60
N GLY A 12 8.82 -21.25 10.89
CA GLY A 12 7.93 -21.67 11.98
C GLY A 12 7.93 -23.18 12.24
N VAL A 13 8.83 -23.93 11.60
CA VAL A 13 8.98 -25.38 11.76
C VAL A 13 10.29 -25.71 12.47
N PHE A 14 10.31 -26.81 13.21
CA PHE A 14 11.55 -27.46 13.61
C PHE A 14 11.60 -28.92 13.14
N ARG A 15 12.81 -29.43 12.93
CA ARG A 15 13.06 -30.82 12.59
C ARG A 15 14.14 -31.41 13.48
N ILE A 16 14.09 -32.72 13.65
CA ILE A 16 15.04 -33.46 14.49
C ILE A 16 15.76 -34.52 13.64
N ARG A 17 17.09 -34.56 13.73
CA ARG A 17 17.94 -35.56 13.08
C ARG A 17 19.01 -36.04 14.05
N GLY A 18 18.73 -37.13 14.77
CA GLY A 18 19.60 -37.60 15.85
C GLY A 18 19.72 -36.53 16.94
N ASP A 19 20.95 -36.15 17.27
CA ASP A 19 21.25 -35.13 18.27
C ASP A 19 21.18 -33.69 17.73
N ILE A 20 20.66 -33.50 16.52
CA ILE A 20 20.55 -32.19 15.87
C ILE A 20 19.09 -31.75 15.82
N ILE A 21 18.81 -30.57 16.37
CA ILE A 21 17.54 -29.88 16.21
C ILE A 21 17.76 -28.65 15.33
N ASP A 22 17.17 -28.67 14.14
CA ASP A 22 17.11 -27.47 13.30
C ASP A 22 15.77 -26.76 13.58
N VAL A 23 15.82 -25.49 13.96
CA VAL A 23 14.65 -24.63 14.16
C VAL A 23 14.70 -23.50 13.15
N TYR A 24 13.67 -23.35 12.33
CA TYR A 24 13.55 -22.22 11.40
C TYR A 24 12.63 -21.16 12.00
N PRO A 25 13.15 -20.04 12.54
CA PRO A 25 12.32 -18.97 13.08
C PRO A 25 11.33 -18.43 12.06
N ALA A 26 10.14 -18.04 12.51
CA ALA A 26 9.11 -17.51 11.63
C ALA A 26 9.49 -16.17 10.96
N TYR A 27 10.48 -15.48 11.54
CA TYR A 27 10.86 -14.10 11.26
C TYR A 27 12.28 -13.95 10.68
N GLU A 28 13.01 -15.05 10.46
CA GLU A 28 14.38 -15.03 9.93
C GLU A 28 14.47 -15.65 8.52
N GLU A 29 15.57 -15.39 7.82
CA GLU A 29 15.92 -16.07 6.56
C GLU A 29 16.88 -17.26 6.75
N PHE A 30 17.46 -17.38 7.94
CA PHE A 30 18.30 -18.49 8.35
C PHE A 30 17.58 -19.36 9.37
N ALA A 31 18.05 -20.60 9.53
CA ALA A 31 17.62 -21.48 10.62
C ALA A 31 18.72 -21.61 11.67
N TYR A 32 18.34 -21.87 12.92
CA TYR A 32 19.26 -22.30 13.95
C TYR A 32 19.42 -23.81 13.90
N ARG A 33 20.65 -24.29 13.97
CA ARG A 33 21.01 -25.69 14.21
C ARG A 33 21.55 -25.79 15.62
N ILE A 34 20.90 -26.60 16.44
CA ILE A 34 21.27 -26.85 17.83
C ILE A 34 21.73 -28.30 17.90
N GLU A 35 23.01 -28.51 18.14
CA GLU A 35 23.64 -29.83 18.25
C GLU A 35 23.76 -30.18 19.73
N PHE A 36 23.33 -31.39 20.09
CA PHE A 36 23.35 -31.89 21.45
C PHE A 36 24.45 -32.93 21.63
N PHE A 37 24.98 -33.01 22.84
CA PHE A 37 25.76 -34.14 23.32
C PHE A 37 25.08 -34.68 24.59
N GLY A 38 24.28 -35.74 24.42
CA GLY A 38 23.40 -36.22 25.48
C GLY A 38 22.34 -35.17 25.83
N ASN A 39 22.42 -34.62 27.05
CA ASN A 39 21.47 -33.61 27.56
C ASN A 39 22.04 -32.18 27.55
N GLU A 40 23.23 -31.98 27.00
CA GLU A 40 23.88 -30.67 26.91
C GLU A 40 23.90 -30.17 25.47
N ILE A 41 23.74 -28.87 25.29
CA ILE A 41 23.90 -28.22 23.98
C ILE A 41 25.40 -28.09 23.73
N ASP A 42 25.91 -28.78 22.71
CA ASP A 42 27.31 -28.76 22.30
C ASP A 42 27.60 -27.54 21.42
N SER A 43 26.74 -27.25 20.44
CA SER A 43 26.91 -26.07 19.60
C SER A 43 25.59 -25.50 19.07
N ILE A 44 25.59 -24.18 18.83
CA ILE A 44 24.50 -23.46 18.17
C ILE A 44 25.06 -22.79 16.93
N LYS A 45 24.47 -23.09 15.77
CA LYS A 45 24.89 -22.56 14.47
C LYS A 45 23.72 -21.90 13.77
N THR A 46 23.97 -20.91 12.93
CA THR A 46 23.00 -20.49 11.92
C THR A 46 23.32 -21.18 10.61
N ILE A 47 22.30 -21.70 9.94
CA ILE A 47 22.42 -22.42 8.68
C ILE A 47 21.51 -21.81 7.60
N ASN A 48 21.90 -21.97 6.35
CA ASN A 48 20.98 -21.75 5.24
C ASN A 48 19.94 -22.90 5.24
N PRO A 49 18.63 -22.60 5.30
CA PRO A 49 17.58 -23.61 5.41
C PRO A 49 17.45 -24.50 4.17
N LEU A 50 17.92 -24.04 3.00
CA LEU A 50 17.82 -24.78 1.73
C LEU A 50 18.95 -25.81 1.56
N ASP A 51 20.21 -25.39 1.67
CA ASP A 51 21.37 -26.26 1.43
C ASP A 51 22.04 -26.77 2.71
N GLY A 52 21.61 -26.29 3.88
CA GLY A 52 22.10 -26.71 5.19
C GLY A 52 23.51 -26.23 5.52
N LYS A 53 24.12 -25.36 4.70
CA LYS A 53 25.45 -24.82 4.98
C LYS A 53 25.44 -23.97 6.23
N THR A 54 26.46 -24.17 7.07
CA THR A 54 26.69 -23.33 8.24
C THR A 54 27.14 -21.94 7.80
N LEU A 55 26.48 -20.93 8.35
CA LEU A 55 26.79 -19.53 8.13
C LEU A 55 27.69 -19.02 9.27
N ASN A 56 27.19 -19.08 10.52
CA ASN A 56 27.89 -18.63 11.71
C ASN A 56 27.68 -19.61 12.88
N THR A 57 28.53 -19.49 13.91
CA THR A 57 28.39 -20.20 15.20
C THR A 57 28.13 -19.19 16.31
N HIS A 58 27.33 -19.57 17.31
CA HIS A 58 26.85 -18.69 18.38
C HIS A 58 26.93 -19.39 19.73
N ASP A 59 27.20 -18.63 20.80
CA ASP A 59 27.16 -19.14 22.18
C ASP A 59 25.72 -19.18 22.73
N LYS A 60 24.81 -18.38 22.16
CA LYS A 60 23.43 -18.24 22.62
C LYS A 60 22.51 -17.91 21.44
N ALA A 61 21.33 -18.52 21.44
CA ALA A 61 20.22 -18.14 20.57
C ALA A 61 18.96 -17.82 21.39
N ILE A 62 18.19 -16.83 20.95
CA ILE A 62 16.89 -16.49 21.51
C ILE A 62 15.84 -16.75 20.43
N ILE A 63 14.95 -17.71 20.71
CA ILE A 63 13.88 -18.10 19.78
C ILE A 63 12.57 -17.55 20.32
N PHE A 64 12.02 -16.56 19.63
CA PHE A 64 10.71 -15.99 19.96
C PHE A 64 9.58 -16.89 19.46
N PRO A 65 8.36 -16.76 20.02
CA PRO A 65 7.21 -17.49 19.55
C PRO A 65 6.94 -17.28 18.05
N ALA A 66 6.53 -18.35 17.36
CA ALA A 66 6.24 -18.31 15.93
C ALA A 66 4.98 -17.48 15.56
N LYS A 67 4.12 -17.15 16.53
CA LYS A 67 2.97 -16.24 16.34
C LYS A 67 2.91 -15.25 17.49
N HIS A 68 2.32 -14.08 17.24
CA HIS A 68 2.18 -13.01 18.25
C HIS A 68 1.08 -13.30 19.29
N PHE A 69 0.05 -14.05 18.92
CA PHE A 69 -1.02 -14.44 19.84
C PHE A 69 -0.76 -15.85 20.37
N VAL A 70 -0.02 -15.93 21.48
CA VAL A 70 0.19 -17.18 22.22
C VAL A 70 -0.54 -17.10 23.55
N THR A 71 -1.37 -18.10 23.80
CA THR A 71 -2.06 -18.27 25.08
C THR A 71 -1.74 -19.64 25.66
N THR A 72 -1.74 -19.75 26.98
CA THR A 72 -1.62 -21.03 27.69
C THR A 72 -3.01 -21.67 27.81
N SER A 73 -3.07 -22.99 27.98
CA SER A 73 -4.33 -23.72 28.15
C SER A 73 -5.15 -23.18 29.33
N ASP A 74 -4.50 -22.84 30.45
CA ASP A 74 -5.17 -22.28 31.63
C ASP A 74 -5.84 -20.94 31.34
N LYS A 75 -5.15 -20.05 30.59
CA LYS A 75 -5.70 -18.75 30.20
C LYS A 75 -6.86 -18.91 29.22
N LEU A 76 -6.79 -19.90 28.32
CA LEU A 76 -7.85 -20.20 27.37
C LEU A 76 -9.09 -20.76 28.08
N ASN A 77 -8.92 -21.70 29.00
CA ASN A 77 -10.02 -22.26 29.81
C ASN A 77 -10.74 -21.16 30.60
N ARG A 78 -9.99 -20.27 31.27
CA ARG A 78 -10.55 -19.08 31.93
C ARG A 78 -11.33 -18.20 30.97
N ALA A 79 -10.79 -17.96 29.77
CA ALA A 79 -11.44 -17.13 28.77
C ALA A 79 -12.74 -17.76 28.25
N ILE A 80 -12.78 -19.09 28.05
CA ILE A 80 -13.99 -19.81 27.64
C ILE A 80 -15.11 -19.61 28.66
N GLU A 81 -14.82 -19.69 29.96
CA GLU A 81 -15.80 -19.44 31.01
C GLU A 81 -16.35 -18.01 30.95
N THR A 82 -15.49 -17.01 30.79
CA THR A 82 -15.95 -15.61 30.68
C THR A 82 -16.71 -15.33 29.39
N ILE A 83 -16.40 -16.04 28.29
CA ILE A 83 -17.16 -15.97 27.03
C ILE A 83 -18.55 -16.57 27.20
N ARG A 84 -18.67 -17.73 27.89
CA ARG A 84 -19.97 -18.36 28.17
C ARG A 84 -20.90 -17.45 28.98
N ILE A 85 -20.35 -16.79 30.00
CA ILE A 85 -21.11 -15.83 30.82
C ILE A 85 -21.62 -14.66 29.95
N GLU A 86 -20.74 -14.03 29.16
CA GLU A 86 -21.15 -12.93 28.28
C GLU A 86 -22.17 -13.39 27.22
N LEU A 87 -22.01 -14.59 26.68
CA LEU A 87 -22.96 -15.18 25.75
C LEU A 87 -24.34 -15.34 26.40
N GLU A 88 -24.42 -15.91 27.60
CA GLU A 88 -25.69 -16.11 28.29
C GLU A 88 -26.43 -14.78 28.54
N ASP A 89 -25.72 -13.77 29.01
CA ASP A 89 -26.28 -12.44 29.26
C ASP A 89 -26.75 -11.77 27.96
N GLN A 90 -25.94 -11.87 26.89
CA GLN A 90 -26.30 -11.30 25.59
C GLN A 90 -27.51 -12.01 24.96
N LEU A 91 -27.62 -13.33 25.11
CA LEU A 91 -28.78 -14.09 24.62
C LEU A 91 -30.06 -13.71 25.38
N LYS A 92 -30.00 -13.51 26.70
CA LYS A 92 -31.13 -13.00 27.50
C LYS A 92 -31.60 -11.64 26.99
N LEU A 93 -30.66 -10.72 26.74
CA LEU A 93 -30.96 -9.39 26.21
C LEU A 93 -31.62 -9.47 24.82
N LEU A 94 -31.01 -10.18 23.87
CA LEU A 94 -31.55 -10.31 22.51
C LEU A 94 -32.95 -10.95 22.50
N ARG A 95 -33.16 -12.02 23.29
CA ARG A 95 -34.47 -12.68 23.42
C ARG A 95 -35.52 -11.76 24.05
N SER A 96 -35.15 -10.95 25.05
CA SER A 96 -36.06 -9.94 25.64
C SER A 96 -36.46 -8.83 24.66
N GLN A 97 -35.62 -8.55 23.66
CA GLN A 97 -35.88 -7.58 22.58
C GLN A 97 -36.59 -8.22 21.37
N ASN A 98 -37.00 -9.50 21.47
CA ASN A 98 -37.59 -10.29 20.39
C ASN A 98 -36.68 -10.44 19.15
N LYS A 99 -35.37 -10.29 19.33
CA LYS A 99 -34.33 -10.52 18.31
C LYS A 99 -33.93 -12.00 18.28
N LEU A 100 -34.89 -12.85 17.96
CA LEU A 100 -34.76 -14.32 18.09
C LEU A 100 -33.76 -14.90 17.06
N LEU A 101 -33.73 -14.35 15.85
CA LEU A 101 -32.82 -14.78 14.78
C LEU A 101 -31.36 -14.45 15.14
N GLU A 102 -31.12 -13.25 15.65
CA GLU A 102 -29.81 -12.78 16.09
C GLU A 102 -29.33 -13.62 17.29
N ALA A 103 -30.21 -13.91 18.25
CA ALA A 103 -29.89 -14.78 19.39
C ALA A 103 -29.46 -16.18 18.92
N GLN A 104 -30.26 -16.82 18.05
CA GLN A 104 -29.93 -18.15 17.53
C GLN A 104 -28.60 -18.14 16.77
N ARG A 105 -28.37 -17.13 15.93
CA ARG A 105 -27.12 -16.97 15.16
C ARG A 105 -25.91 -16.83 16.09
N LEU A 106 -26.02 -16.00 17.12
CA LEU A 106 -24.96 -15.76 18.08
C LEU A 106 -24.63 -17.02 18.87
N GLU A 107 -25.66 -17.71 19.36
CA GLU A 107 -25.54 -18.95 20.14
C GLU A 107 -24.82 -20.05 19.34
N MET A 108 -25.26 -20.33 18.11
CA MET A 108 -24.63 -21.34 17.26
C MET A 108 -23.17 -21.02 16.99
N ARG A 109 -22.86 -19.77 16.64
CA ARG A 109 -21.49 -19.37 16.29
C ARG A 109 -20.56 -19.39 17.51
N ALA A 110 -21.00 -18.83 18.64
CA ALA A 110 -20.17 -18.75 19.84
C ALA A 110 -19.90 -20.15 20.42
N ASN A 111 -20.90 -21.03 20.44
CA ASN A 111 -20.70 -22.42 20.91
C ASN A 111 -19.74 -23.20 20.02
N PHE A 112 -19.85 -23.07 18.70
CA PHE A 112 -18.89 -23.68 17.77
C PHE A 112 -17.45 -23.15 18.00
N ASP A 113 -17.30 -21.83 18.15
CA ASP A 113 -15.99 -21.24 18.44
C ASP A 113 -15.44 -21.73 19.79
N ILE A 114 -16.28 -21.90 20.81
CA ILE A 114 -15.92 -22.46 22.14
C ILE A 114 -15.46 -23.91 22.01
N GLU A 115 -16.19 -24.76 21.31
CA GLU A 115 -15.83 -26.17 21.09
C GLU A 115 -14.46 -26.27 20.40
N MET A 116 -14.23 -25.47 19.35
CA MET A 116 -12.95 -25.40 18.66
C MET A 116 -11.80 -24.94 19.57
N MET A 117 -12.05 -23.96 20.44
CA MET A 117 -11.08 -23.52 21.45
C MET A 117 -10.77 -24.61 22.48
N GLN A 118 -11.75 -25.42 22.89
CA GLN A 118 -11.57 -26.50 23.86
C GLN A 118 -10.78 -27.68 23.26
N GLU A 119 -11.11 -28.10 22.04
CA GLU A 119 -10.52 -29.28 21.40
C GLU A 119 -9.14 -29.01 20.79
N ILE A 120 -8.99 -27.87 20.10
CA ILE A 120 -7.80 -27.58 19.28
C ILE A 120 -6.95 -26.46 19.90
N GLY A 121 -7.49 -25.73 20.88
CA GLY A 121 -6.83 -24.54 21.43
C GLY A 121 -6.89 -23.32 20.51
N TYR A 122 -7.71 -23.38 19.44
CA TYR A 122 -7.82 -22.35 18.42
C TYR A 122 -9.17 -22.40 17.68
N CYS A 123 -9.68 -21.25 17.28
CA CYS A 123 -10.83 -21.13 16.37
C CYS A 123 -10.56 -20.07 15.30
N SER A 124 -11.29 -20.14 14.19
CA SER A 124 -11.20 -19.10 13.14
C SER A 124 -11.82 -17.79 13.64
N GLY A 125 -11.06 -16.71 13.60
CA GLY A 125 -11.50 -15.43 14.16
C GLY A 125 -11.31 -15.31 15.68
N ILE A 126 -10.37 -16.06 16.26
CA ILE A 126 -10.07 -16.04 17.71
C ILE A 126 -9.75 -14.64 18.24
N GLU A 127 -9.28 -13.71 17.40
CA GLU A 127 -9.00 -12.32 17.78
C GLU A 127 -10.23 -11.58 18.31
N ASN A 128 -11.44 -11.99 17.90
CA ASN A 128 -12.70 -11.43 18.41
C ASN A 128 -12.90 -11.72 19.92
N TYR A 129 -12.18 -12.71 20.47
CA TYR A 129 -12.17 -13.05 21.89
C TYR A 129 -10.92 -12.53 22.61
N SER A 130 -10.10 -11.70 21.96
CA SER A 130 -8.80 -11.25 22.48
C SER A 130 -8.87 -10.59 23.86
N ARG A 131 -9.94 -9.85 24.19
CA ARG A 131 -10.15 -9.29 25.55
C ARG A 131 -10.27 -10.40 26.59
N HIS A 132 -11.11 -11.40 26.34
CA HIS A 132 -11.31 -12.54 27.27
C HIS A 132 -10.00 -13.31 27.47
N ILE A 133 -9.30 -13.62 26.37
CA ILE A 133 -8.03 -14.34 26.37
C ILE A 133 -6.96 -13.58 27.17
N SER A 134 -6.84 -12.27 26.93
CA SER A 134 -5.88 -11.41 27.66
C SER A 134 -6.30 -11.09 29.09
N GLY A 135 -7.56 -11.30 29.46
CA GLY A 135 -8.08 -10.99 30.79
C GLY A 135 -8.20 -9.49 31.09
N ARG A 136 -8.21 -8.66 30.05
CA ARG A 136 -8.41 -7.21 30.15
C ARG A 136 -9.86 -6.88 30.52
N LYS A 137 -10.07 -5.71 31.12
CA LYS A 137 -11.42 -5.20 31.43
C LYS A 137 -12.12 -4.71 30.16
N PRO A 138 -13.47 -4.69 30.12
CA PRO A 138 -14.21 -4.08 29.02
C PRO A 138 -13.78 -2.63 28.78
N GLY A 139 -13.58 -2.25 27.51
CA GLY A 139 -13.15 -0.91 27.11
C GLY A 139 -11.65 -0.63 27.24
N GLU A 140 -10.89 -1.45 27.96
CA GLU A 140 -9.43 -1.31 28.09
C GLU A 140 -8.76 -1.33 26.71
N HIS A 141 -7.70 -0.53 26.53
CA HIS A 141 -7.02 -0.46 25.24
C HIS A 141 -6.31 -1.78 24.93
N PRO A 142 -6.27 -2.20 23.65
CA PRO A 142 -5.54 -3.39 23.24
C PRO A 142 -4.04 -3.18 23.35
N TYR A 143 -3.31 -4.29 23.44
CA TYR A 143 -1.88 -4.30 23.21
C TYR A 143 -1.62 -4.13 21.71
N THR A 144 -0.67 -3.28 21.39
CA THR A 144 -0.24 -2.90 20.05
C THR A 144 1.27 -3.02 19.93
N LEU A 145 1.82 -2.74 18.75
CA LEU A 145 3.26 -2.66 18.57
C LEU A 145 3.91 -1.61 19.51
N MET A 146 3.19 -0.55 19.84
CA MET A 146 3.69 0.53 20.71
C MET A 146 4.04 0.02 22.12
N ASP A 147 3.32 -0.99 22.61
CA ASP A 147 3.57 -1.61 23.92
C ASP A 147 4.87 -2.43 23.97
N PHE A 148 5.43 -2.79 22.81
CA PHE A 148 6.70 -3.53 22.71
C PHE A 148 7.91 -2.60 22.72
N PHE A 149 7.69 -1.30 22.49
CA PHE A 149 8.76 -0.31 22.55
C PHE A 149 9.06 0.12 23.99
N PRO A 150 10.34 0.41 24.31
CA PRO A 150 10.69 1.16 25.51
C PRO A 150 9.91 2.49 25.59
N LYS A 151 9.68 3.01 26.80
CA LYS A 151 8.88 4.24 27.01
C LYS A 151 9.47 5.49 26.34
N ASP A 152 10.77 5.47 26.05
CA ASP A 152 11.55 6.57 25.49
C ASP A 152 11.77 6.47 23.97
N PHE A 153 10.97 5.65 23.27
CA PHE A 153 11.07 5.54 21.82
C PHE A 153 10.79 6.86 21.09
N LEU A 154 11.36 6.97 19.87
CA LEU A 154 11.09 8.05 18.92
C LEU A 154 10.07 7.59 17.89
N LEU A 155 9.00 8.37 17.72
CA LEU A 155 8.03 8.17 16.66
C LEU A 155 8.34 9.09 15.46
N ILE A 156 8.41 8.54 14.26
CA ILE A 156 8.45 9.33 13.02
C ILE A 156 7.15 9.06 12.27
N ILE A 157 6.39 10.10 11.99
CA ILE A 157 5.15 10.01 11.21
C ILE A 157 5.40 10.61 9.85
N ASP A 158 5.63 9.74 8.87
CA ASP A 158 5.75 10.13 7.47
C ASP A 158 4.39 10.53 6.88
N GLU A 159 4.43 11.49 5.97
CA GLU A 159 3.27 12.15 5.37
C GLU A 159 2.19 12.48 6.41
N SER A 160 2.60 13.11 7.51
CA SER A 160 1.79 13.29 8.73
C SER A 160 0.38 13.86 8.47
N HIS A 161 0.27 14.77 7.51
CA HIS A 161 -0.98 15.40 7.09
C HIS A 161 -2.06 14.41 6.60
N GLN A 162 -1.67 13.20 6.17
CA GLN A 162 -2.57 12.09 5.85
C GLN A 162 -2.56 11.02 6.95
N THR A 163 -1.38 10.67 7.44
CA THR A 163 -1.22 9.56 8.39
C THR A 163 -1.92 9.83 9.73
N VAL A 164 -1.86 11.07 10.23
CA VAL A 164 -2.53 11.44 11.50
C VAL A 164 -4.06 11.32 11.38
N PRO A 165 -4.74 11.93 10.38
CA PRO A 165 -6.16 11.69 10.15
C PRO A 165 -6.52 10.22 9.96
N GLN A 166 -5.67 9.44 9.28
CA GLN A 166 -5.89 8.01 9.09
C GLN A 166 -5.90 7.27 10.43
N ILE A 167 -4.88 7.45 11.28
CA ILE A 167 -4.80 6.86 12.62
C ILE A 167 -6.07 7.21 13.43
N ARG A 168 -6.50 8.47 13.38
CA ARG A 168 -7.73 8.93 14.06
C ARG A 168 -8.98 8.22 13.56
N ALA A 169 -9.08 7.95 12.26
CA ALA A 169 -10.25 7.34 11.64
C ALA A 169 -10.35 5.82 11.88
N MET A 170 -9.23 5.12 12.11
CA MET A 170 -9.19 3.66 12.22
C MET A 170 -10.17 3.11 13.26
N TYR A 171 -10.23 3.71 14.46
CA TYR A 171 -11.15 3.27 15.51
C TYR A 171 -12.61 3.40 15.11
N ASN A 172 -13.01 4.55 14.57
CA ASN A 172 -14.42 4.81 14.23
C ASN A 172 -14.90 3.91 13.09
N GLY A 173 -14.04 3.69 12.08
CA GLY A 173 -14.34 2.78 10.98
C GLY A 173 -14.49 1.32 11.43
N ASP A 174 -13.57 0.83 12.26
CA ASP A 174 -13.67 -0.54 12.81
C ASP A 174 -14.89 -0.70 13.72
N ARG A 175 -15.15 0.28 14.59
CA ARG A 175 -16.28 0.27 15.50
C ARG A 175 -17.62 0.22 14.77
N SER A 176 -17.85 1.10 13.79
CA SER A 176 -19.11 1.11 13.01
C SER A 176 -19.38 -0.23 12.31
N ARG A 177 -18.33 -0.84 11.74
CA ARG A 177 -18.43 -2.17 11.12
C ARG A 177 -18.79 -3.24 12.14
N LYS A 178 -18.13 -3.23 13.30
CA LYS A 178 -18.32 -4.27 14.33
C LYS A 178 -19.62 -4.12 15.11
N GLU A 179 -20.09 -2.90 15.35
CA GLU A 179 -21.41 -2.63 15.96
C GLU A 179 -22.50 -3.30 15.13
N THR A 180 -22.47 -3.13 13.81
CA THR A 180 -23.38 -3.85 12.89
C THR A 180 -23.32 -5.37 13.09
N LEU A 181 -22.12 -5.96 13.20
CA LEU A 181 -21.98 -7.40 13.43
C LEU A 181 -22.56 -7.86 14.78
N VAL A 182 -22.40 -7.04 15.83
CA VAL A 182 -22.95 -7.33 17.15
C VAL A 182 -24.47 -7.18 17.15
N ASP A 183 -25.00 -6.13 16.54
CA ASP A 183 -26.43 -5.84 16.46
C ASP A 183 -27.22 -6.94 15.75
N TYR A 184 -26.61 -7.56 14.74
CA TYR A 184 -27.15 -8.68 14.01
C TYR A 184 -26.68 -10.06 14.55
N GLY A 185 -26.11 -10.13 15.75
CA GLY A 185 -25.79 -11.41 16.40
C GLY A 185 -24.72 -12.26 15.71
N PHE A 186 -23.82 -11.66 14.93
CA PHE A 186 -22.66 -12.37 14.36
C PHE A 186 -21.48 -12.44 15.34
N ARG A 187 -21.40 -11.52 16.31
CA ARG A 187 -20.32 -11.43 17.30
C ARG A 187 -20.84 -10.99 18.66
N LEU A 188 -20.14 -11.38 19.72
CA LEU A 188 -20.39 -10.88 21.08
C LEU A 188 -19.99 -9.40 21.21
N PRO A 189 -20.55 -8.65 22.18
CA PRO A 189 -20.14 -7.27 22.44
C PRO A 189 -18.64 -7.11 22.70
N SER A 190 -17.99 -8.09 23.34
CA SER A 190 -16.53 -8.13 23.53
C SER A 190 -15.70 -8.03 22.25
N ALA A 191 -16.25 -8.36 21.09
CA ALA A 191 -15.55 -8.22 19.82
C ALA A 191 -15.21 -6.76 19.50
N LEU A 192 -15.92 -5.79 20.10
CA LEU A 192 -15.62 -4.35 20.01
C LEU A 192 -14.33 -3.97 20.77
N ASP A 193 -13.90 -4.78 21.74
CA ASP A 193 -12.67 -4.57 22.51
C ASP A 193 -11.42 -5.14 21.79
N ASN A 194 -11.63 -5.89 20.71
CA ASN A 194 -10.61 -6.14 19.71
C ASN A 194 -10.64 -4.98 18.71
N ARG A 195 -9.77 -3.99 18.81
CA ARG A 195 -9.91 -2.76 18.01
C ARG A 195 -8.56 -2.08 17.80
N PRO A 196 -8.47 -1.09 16.90
CA PRO A 196 -7.40 -0.12 16.94
C PRO A 196 -7.44 0.73 18.22
N LEU A 197 -6.33 1.42 18.51
CA LEU A 197 -6.32 2.48 19.52
C LEU A 197 -7.25 3.61 19.09
N LYS A 198 -7.92 4.21 20.07
CA LYS A 198 -8.52 5.53 19.88
C LYS A 198 -7.40 6.56 19.74
N PHE A 199 -7.70 7.71 19.14
CA PHE A 199 -6.69 8.74 18.93
C PHE A 199 -6.11 9.29 20.24
N ASP A 200 -6.94 9.47 21.27
CA ASP A 200 -6.52 9.90 22.61
C ASP A 200 -5.70 8.82 23.35
N GLU A 201 -5.90 7.54 23.04
CA GLU A 201 -5.07 6.46 23.53
C GLU A 201 -3.71 6.46 22.81
N PHE A 202 -3.70 6.65 21.50
CA PHE A 202 -2.47 6.78 20.70
C PHE A 202 -1.61 7.95 21.17
N GLU A 203 -2.21 9.13 21.44
CA GLU A 203 -1.49 10.30 21.92
C GLU A 203 -0.76 10.05 23.24
N LYS A 204 -1.27 9.17 24.11
CA LYS A 204 -0.63 8.83 25.40
C LYS A 204 0.65 8.01 25.24
N TYR A 205 0.84 7.34 24.10
CA TYR A 205 2.10 6.65 23.80
C TYR A 205 3.18 7.59 23.31
N ILE A 206 2.83 8.79 22.82
CA ILE A 206 3.79 9.67 22.18
C ILE A 206 4.69 10.29 23.27
N ASN A 207 5.94 9.81 23.33
CA ASN A 207 7.01 10.45 24.10
C ASN A 207 7.65 11.58 23.29
N GLN A 208 8.27 11.23 22.15
CA GLN A 208 8.79 12.17 21.17
C GLN A 208 8.28 11.79 19.78
N ALA A 209 7.84 12.78 19.01
CA ALA A 209 7.39 12.58 17.64
C ALA A 209 8.04 13.59 16.69
N VAL A 210 8.42 13.12 15.50
CA VAL A 210 8.78 13.95 14.35
C VAL A 210 7.71 13.75 13.28
N PHE A 211 6.97 14.83 13.00
CA PHE A 211 6.01 14.86 11.90
C PHE A 211 6.73 15.27 10.63
N VAL A 212 6.70 14.43 9.60
CA VAL A 212 7.34 14.68 8.32
C VAL A 212 6.26 14.95 7.29
N SER A 213 6.20 16.18 6.77
CA SER A 213 5.28 16.57 5.69
C SER A 213 5.75 17.84 5.01
N ALA A 214 5.54 17.93 3.69
CA ALA A 214 5.68 19.17 2.94
C ALA A 214 4.57 20.19 3.23
N THR A 215 3.46 19.72 3.81
CA THR A 215 2.19 20.43 4.05
C THR A 215 1.61 20.00 5.41
N PRO A 216 2.28 20.28 6.54
CA PRO A 216 1.78 19.89 7.87
C PRO A 216 0.39 20.48 8.12
N SER A 217 -0.50 19.70 8.74
CA SER A 217 -1.84 20.17 9.11
C SER A 217 -1.85 20.84 10.49
N ASP A 218 -3.00 21.36 10.89
CA ASP A 218 -3.15 22.13 12.13
C ASP A 218 -2.74 21.34 13.37
N TYR A 219 -3.01 20.03 13.41
CA TYR A 219 -2.64 19.18 14.54
C TYR A 219 -1.12 19.15 14.76
N GLU A 220 -0.35 18.97 13.69
CA GLU A 220 1.12 18.92 13.77
C GLU A 220 1.69 20.28 14.19
N LEU A 221 1.14 21.37 13.65
CA LEU A 221 1.57 22.74 14.01
C LEU A 221 1.26 23.05 15.48
N GLU A 222 0.07 22.67 15.96
CA GLU A 222 -0.34 22.83 17.36
C GLU A 222 0.58 22.04 18.30
N LYS A 223 0.78 20.74 18.02
CA LYS A 223 1.64 19.87 18.85
C LYS A 223 3.10 20.27 18.84
N SER A 224 3.56 20.93 17.77
CA SER A 224 4.92 21.45 17.67
C SER A 224 5.08 22.86 18.26
N GLY A 225 4.01 23.46 18.82
CA GLY A 225 4.04 24.84 19.32
C GLY A 225 4.36 25.89 18.24
N GLY A 226 4.08 25.56 16.98
CA GLY A 226 4.46 26.36 15.81
C GLY A 226 5.91 26.21 15.35
N ALA A 227 6.75 25.42 16.02
CA ALA A 227 8.12 25.19 15.59
C ALA A 227 8.15 24.25 14.37
N VAL A 228 8.76 24.73 13.28
CA VAL A 228 8.94 23.96 12.04
C VAL A 228 10.41 23.97 11.64
N VAL A 229 10.99 22.78 11.46
CA VAL A 229 12.32 22.62 10.85
C VAL A 229 12.14 22.56 9.34
N GLU A 230 12.45 23.66 8.66
CA GLU A 230 12.29 23.78 7.20
C GLU A 230 13.44 23.10 6.45
N GLN A 231 13.13 22.13 5.58
CA GLN A 231 14.09 21.50 4.68
C GLN A 231 13.60 21.57 3.23
N ILE A 232 14.04 22.60 2.50
CA ILE A 232 13.59 22.90 1.13
C ILE A 232 14.68 22.76 0.06
N ILE A 233 15.95 22.66 0.46
CA ILE A 233 17.07 22.53 -0.47
C ILE A 233 17.21 21.06 -0.89
N ARG A 234 17.15 20.81 -2.20
CA ARG A 234 17.33 19.46 -2.77
C ARG A 234 18.81 19.22 -3.05
N PRO A 235 19.36 18.02 -2.75
CA PRO A 235 20.77 17.71 -3.00
C PRO A 235 21.20 17.89 -4.47
N THR A 236 20.28 17.72 -5.41
CA THR A 236 20.54 17.90 -6.86
C THR A 236 20.39 19.32 -7.37
N GLY A 237 20.08 20.27 -6.49
CA GLY A 237 19.76 21.64 -6.87
C GLY A 237 18.41 21.81 -7.59
N LEU A 238 17.59 20.75 -7.72
CA LEU A 238 16.25 20.88 -8.29
C LEU A 238 15.41 21.91 -7.50
N ILE A 239 14.67 22.74 -8.22
CA ILE A 239 13.92 23.86 -7.68
C ILE A 239 12.41 23.61 -7.79
N ASP A 240 11.63 24.29 -6.94
CA ASP A 240 10.18 24.28 -7.03
C ASP A 240 9.72 24.86 -8.38
N PRO A 241 8.70 24.27 -9.02
CA PRO A 241 8.29 24.63 -10.37
C PRO A 241 7.66 26.01 -10.42
N GLU A 242 7.69 26.62 -11.61
CA GLU A 242 6.93 27.83 -11.88
C GLU A 242 5.44 27.52 -12.04
N ILE A 243 4.57 28.37 -11.51
CA ILE A 243 3.11 28.23 -11.58
C ILE A 243 2.55 29.36 -12.43
N GLU A 244 1.92 29.01 -13.55
CA GLU A 244 1.17 29.94 -14.40
C GLU A 244 -0.34 29.78 -14.20
N ILE A 245 -1.08 30.88 -14.33
CA ILE A 245 -2.55 30.86 -14.32
C ILE A 245 -3.04 31.16 -15.73
N ARG A 246 -3.91 30.32 -16.27
CA ARG A 246 -4.51 30.48 -17.60
C ARG A 246 -6.05 30.43 -17.52
N PRO A 247 -6.77 31.14 -18.40
CA PRO A 247 -8.24 31.14 -18.39
C PRO A 247 -8.85 29.77 -18.70
N ILE A 248 -10.05 29.50 -18.18
CA ILE A 248 -10.76 28.23 -18.41
C ILE A 248 -11.27 28.14 -19.86
N ALA A 249 -11.60 29.27 -20.48
CA ALA A 249 -12.26 29.34 -21.80
C ALA A 249 -11.55 28.56 -22.91
N THR A 250 -10.22 28.51 -22.90
CA THR A 250 -9.39 27.83 -23.91
C THR A 250 -8.56 26.68 -23.33
N GLN A 251 -8.94 26.18 -22.14
CA GLN A 251 -8.08 25.27 -21.36
C GLN A 251 -7.72 23.97 -22.09
N ILE A 252 -8.63 23.41 -22.88
CA ILE A 252 -8.43 22.11 -23.53
C ILE A 252 -7.47 22.24 -24.72
N ASP A 253 -7.68 23.25 -25.58
CA ASP A 253 -6.82 23.49 -26.74
C ASP A 253 -5.40 23.87 -26.30
N ASP A 254 -5.29 24.70 -25.26
CA ASP A 254 -4.02 25.09 -24.64
C ASP A 254 -3.29 23.87 -24.02
N LEU A 255 -4.03 23.02 -23.29
CA LEU A 255 -3.49 21.79 -22.71
C LEU A 255 -2.95 20.84 -23.79
N ILE A 256 -3.66 20.68 -24.91
CA ILE A 256 -3.22 19.84 -26.03
C ILE A 256 -1.90 20.35 -26.60
N ALA A 257 -1.77 21.66 -26.79
CA ALA A 257 -0.54 22.26 -27.28
C ALA A 257 0.64 22.00 -26.33
N GLU A 258 0.44 22.26 -25.04
CA GLU A 258 1.46 22.02 -24.00
C GLU A 258 1.85 20.54 -23.89
N ILE A 259 0.89 19.61 -23.97
CA ILE A 259 1.20 18.17 -24.00
C ILE A 259 2.06 17.83 -25.22
N LYS A 260 1.69 18.29 -26.42
CA LYS A 260 2.44 18.02 -27.65
C LYS A 260 3.87 18.56 -27.58
N GLU A 261 4.07 19.73 -26.98
CA GLU A 261 5.41 20.28 -26.74
C GLU A 261 6.24 19.38 -25.82
N ARG A 262 5.67 18.87 -24.72
CA ARG A 262 6.38 17.94 -23.81
C ARG A 262 6.67 16.60 -24.48
N THR A 263 5.72 16.07 -25.25
CA THR A 263 5.92 14.85 -26.04
C THR A 263 7.09 15.00 -27.02
N ALA A 264 7.22 16.15 -27.69
CA ALA A 264 8.31 16.40 -28.64
C ALA A 264 9.71 16.32 -28.01
N ILE A 265 9.84 16.66 -26.72
CA ILE A 265 11.08 16.55 -25.95
C ILE A 265 11.14 15.29 -25.06
N LYS A 266 10.23 14.34 -25.28
CA LYS A 266 10.12 13.04 -24.57
C LYS A 266 9.86 13.16 -23.07
N GLU A 267 9.20 14.22 -22.63
CA GLU A 267 8.76 14.39 -21.24
C GLU A 267 7.28 13.98 -21.05
N ARG A 268 6.82 13.95 -19.80
CA ARG A 268 5.47 13.51 -19.43
C ARG A 268 4.65 14.63 -18.80
N THR A 269 3.34 14.50 -18.98
CA THR A 269 2.36 15.42 -18.42
C THR A 269 1.42 14.73 -17.45
N LEU A 270 1.18 15.34 -16.29
CA LEU A 270 0.11 14.95 -15.39
C LEU A 270 -1.03 15.97 -15.48
N VAL A 271 -2.26 15.50 -15.55
CA VAL A 271 -3.45 16.36 -15.60
C VAL A 271 -4.43 15.97 -14.51
N THR A 272 -4.74 16.90 -13.61
CA THR A 272 -5.74 16.67 -12.56
C THR A 272 -7.07 17.34 -12.88
N THR A 273 -8.15 16.56 -12.88
CA THR A 273 -9.54 17.01 -13.02
C THR A 273 -10.26 16.95 -11.67
N LEU A 274 -11.56 17.27 -11.63
CA LEU A 274 -12.37 17.22 -10.40
C LEU A 274 -13.21 15.94 -10.26
N THR A 275 -13.59 15.32 -11.39
CA THR A 275 -14.51 14.19 -11.39
C THR A 275 -14.01 13.05 -12.29
N LYS A 276 -14.47 11.83 -11.98
CA LYS A 276 -14.16 10.63 -12.77
C LYS A 276 -14.59 10.80 -14.23
N ARG A 277 -15.82 11.29 -14.42
CA ARG A 277 -16.37 11.58 -15.73
C ARG A 277 -15.51 12.57 -16.52
N MET A 278 -15.08 13.67 -15.92
CA MET A 278 -14.19 14.62 -16.60
C MET A 278 -12.84 14.00 -16.96
N ALA A 279 -12.28 13.13 -16.11
CA ALA A 279 -11.04 12.43 -16.42
C ALA A 279 -11.20 11.47 -17.62
N GLU A 280 -12.33 10.75 -17.68
CA GLU A 280 -12.68 9.86 -18.79
C GLU A 280 -12.91 10.65 -20.08
N ASP A 281 -13.82 11.62 -20.07
CA ASP A 281 -14.16 12.46 -21.22
C ASP A 281 -12.92 13.18 -21.78
N LEU A 282 -12.06 13.72 -20.89
CA LEU A 282 -10.82 14.37 -21.30
C LEU A 282 -9.85 13.38 -21.95
N SER A 283 -9.74 12.16 -21.41
CA SER A 283 -8.81 11.18 -21.95
C SER A 283 -9.24 10.69 -23.32
N GLU A 284 -10.55 10.47 -23.54
CA GLU A 284 -11.10 10.13 -24.85
C GLU A 284 -10.86 11.27 -25.87
N TYR A 285 -11.06 12.51 -25.43
CA TYR A 285 -10.80 13.68 -26.27
C TYR A 285 -9.32 13.79 -26.67
N LEU A 286 -8.40 13.65 -25.70
CA LEU A 286 -6.96 13.67 -25.94
C LEU A 286 -6.50 12.51 -26.85
N GLN A 287 -7.08 11.31 -26.71
CA GLN A 287 -6.82 10.19 -27.63
C GLN A 287 -7.24 10.53 -29.05
N THR A 288 -8.43 11.11 -29.22
CA THR A 288 -8.94 11.56 -30.53
C THR A 288 -8.04 12.64 -31.15
N ALA A 289 -7.44 13.50 -30.31
CA ALA A 289 -6.47 14.52 -30.72
C ALA A 289 -5.05 13.96 -31.03
N GLY A 290 -4.87 12.63 -30.95
CA GLY A 290 -3.63 11.92 -31.29
C GLY A 290 -2.61 11.87 -30.15
N ILE A 291 -3.01 12.11 -28.90
CA ILE A 291 -2.13 12.05 -27.73
C ILE A 291 -2.23 10.66 -27.09
N ASN A 292 -1.08 10.03 -26.80
CA ASN A 292 -1.08 8.79 -26.02
C ASN A 292 -1.34 9.11 -24.55
N VAL A 293 -2.56 8.83 -24.10
CA VAL A 293 -3.01 9.17 -22.75
C VAL A 293 -3.65 7.95 -22.07
N ARG A 294 -3.43 7.87 -20.76
CA ARG A 294 -4.17 6.97 -19.85
C ARG A 294 -4.84 7.80 -18.78
N TYR A 295 -5.88 7.22 -18.17
CA TYR A 295 -6.54 7.82 -17.03
C TYR A 295 -6.43 6.94 -15.78
N LEU A 296 -6.50 7.56 -14.61
CA LEU A 296 -6.40 6.89 -13.32
C LEU A 296 -7.49 7.40 -12.38
N HIS A 297 -8.28 6.46 -11.85
CA HIS A 297 -9.34 6.72 -10.87
C HIS A 297 -9.25 5.79 -9.66
N SER A 298 -10.10 6.04 -8.66
CA SER A 298 -10.05 5.41 -7.34
C SER A 298 -10.37 3.91 -7.31
N GLU A 299 -11.01 3.36 -8.34
CA GLU A 299 -11.41 1.94 -8.36
C GLU A 299 -10.36 1.04 -9.04
N ILE A 300 -9.29 1.63 -9.59
CA ILE A 300 -8.16 0.88 -10.11
C ILE A 300 -7.42 0.23 -8.94
N ASP A 301 -7.21 -1.10 -9.03
CA ASP A 301 -6.45 -1.88 -8.05
C ASP A 301 -5.05 -1.28 -7.86
N ALA A 302 -4.51 -1.37 -6.65
CA ALA A 302 -3.23 -0.78 -6.32
C ALA A 302 -2.08 -1.31 -7.21
N LEU A 303 -2.13 -2.58 -7.62
CA LEU A 303 -1.10 -3.16 -8.51
C LEU A 303 -1.25 -2.68 -9.95
N ASP A 304 -2.48 -2.56 -10.45
CA ASP A 304 -2.75 -2.01 -11.78
C ASP A 304 -2.30 -0.55 -11.88
N ARG A 305 -2.50 0.22 -10.79
CA ARG A 305 -2.00 1.58 -10.67
C ARG A 305 -0.48 1.65 -10.82
N VAL A 306 0.25 0.78 -10.11
CA VAL A 306 1.71 0.69 -10.23
C VAL A 306 2.12 0.38 -11.67
N GLY A 307 1.39 -0.50 -12.35
CA GLY A 307 1.60 -0.80 -13.77
C GLY A 307 1.43 0.43 -14.67
N ILE A 308 0.33 1.17 -14.54
CA ILE A 308 0.08 2.38 -15.35
C ILE A 308 1.19 3.42 -15.14
N LEU A 309 1.60 3.63 -13.89
CA LEU A 309 2.65 4.60 -13.58
C LEU A 309 4.02 4.15 -14.09
N ARG A 310 4.31 2.85 -14.05
CA ARG A 310 5.49 2.29 -14.70
C ARG A 310 5.49 2.58 -16.19
N ASP A 311 4.38 2.30 -16.86
CA ASP A 311 4.23 2.49 -18.31
C ASP A 311 4.41 3.97 -18.70
N LEU A 312 3.95 4.92 -17.87
CA LEU A 312 4.22 6.36 -18.03
C LEU A 312 5.73 6.64 -18.03
N ARG A 313 6.46 6.08 -17.06
CA ARG A 313 7.91 6.26 -16.92
C ARG A 313 8.70 5.61 -18.06
N LEU A 314 8.24 4.46 -18.54
CA LEU A 314 8.83 3.73 -19.66
C LEU A 314 8.52 4.34 -21.04
N ALA A 315 7.79 5.48 -21.08
CA ALA A 315 7.42 6.14 -22.33
C ALA A 315 6.39 5.39 -23.19
N GLU A 316 5.59 4.50 -22.59
CA GLU A 316 4.50 3.82 -23.31
C GLU A 316 3.34 4.78 -23.62
N PHE A 317 3.23 5.87 -22.88
CA PHE A 317 2.29 6.96 -23.13
C PHE A 317 2.81 8.29 -22.56
N ASP A 318 2.22 9.39 -22.99
CA ASP A 318 2.75 10.75 -22.83
C ASP A 318 2.06 11.54 -21.70
N ALA A 319 0.76 11.30 -21.48
CA ALA A 319 -0.04 12.03 -20.50
C ALA A 319 -0.84 11.09 -19.57
N LEU A 320 -0.94 11.46 -18.30
CA LEU A 320 -1.79 10.77 -17.32
C LEU A 320 -2.84 11.73 -16.78
N VAL A 321 -4.12 11.39 -16.98
CA VAL A 321 -5.26 12.18 -16.49
C VAL A 321 -5.87 11.51 -15.26
N GLY A 322 -6.26 12.28 -14.25
CA GLY A 322 -7.07 11.71 -13.16
C GLY A 322 -7.48 12.75 -12.15
N ILE A 323 -8.02 12.30 -11.02
CA ILE A 323 -8.70 13.19 -10.08
C ILE A 323 -7.74 13.58 -8.95
N ASN A 324 -7.47 12.60 -8.10
CA ASN A 324 -6.42 12.63 -7.10
C ASN A 324 -5.39 11.62 -7.57
N LEU A 325 -4.60 12.04 -8.56
CA LEU A 325 -3.70 11.15 -9.28
C LEU A 325 -2.65 10.50 -8.39
N LEU A 326 -2.46 10.99 -7.17
CA LEU A 326 -1.26 10.71 -6.39
C LEU A 326 -1.63 10.63 -4.89
N ARG A 327 -1.81 9.40 -4.41
CA ARG A 327 -1.50 9.07 -3.01
C ARG A 327 -0.08 8.52 -2.98
N GLU A 328 0.81 9.26 -2.31
CA GLU A 328 2.11 8.87 -1.75
C GLU A 328 3.15 8.19 -2.67
N GLY A 329 4.44 8.45 -2.42
CA GLY A 329 5.55 7.56 -2.83
C GLY A 329 6.01 7.54 -4.30
N LEU A 330 5.36 8.24 -5.24
CA LEU A 330 5.75 8.19 -6.66
C LEU A 330 6.63 9.37 -7.07
N ASP A 331 7.91 9.08 -7.27
CA ASP A 331 8.93 9.97 -7.81
C ASP A 331 8.98 9.80 -9.35
N LEU A 332 8.51 10.82 -10.07
CA LEU A 332 8.36 10.82 -11.53
C LEU A 332 9.25 11.91 -12.16
N PRO A 333 10.57 11.68 -12.27
CA PRO A 333 11.49 12.66 -12.86
C PRO A 333 11.22 12.92 -14.36
N GLU A 334 10.50 12.01 -15.01
CA GLU A 334 10.09 12.15 -16.42
C GLU A 334 8.96 13.18 -16.60
N VAL A 335 8.26 13.57 -15.53
CA VAL A 335 7.18 14.57 -15.56
C VAL A 335 7.76 15.98 -15.47
N SER A 336 7.50 16.80 -16.49
CA SER A 336 7.88 18.22 -16.52
C SER A 336 6.70 19.17 -16.55
N LEU A 337 5.48 18.67 -16.80
CA LEU A 337 4.27 19.49 -16.77
C LEU A 337 3.21 18.88 -15.85
N VAL A 338 2.64 19.72 -14.99
CA VAL A 338 1.46 19.40 -14.21
C VAL A 338 0.37 20.42 -14.53
N ALA A 339 -0.73 19.97 -15.12
CA ALA A 339 -1.90 20.78 -15.42
C ALA A 339 -3.03 20.51 -14.41
N ILE A 340 -3.53 21.56 -13.77
CA ILE A 340 -4.66 21.49 -12.84
C ILE A 340 -5.86 22.18 -13.49
N LEU A 341 -6.82 21.39 -13.95
CA LEU A 341 -8.08 21.92 -14.47
C LEU A 341 -8.97 22.38 -13.31
N ASP A 342 -9.76 23.43 -13.55
CA ASP A 342 -10.71 23.98 -12.58
C ASP A 342 -10.03 24.27 -11.23
N ALA A 343 -8.87 24.95 -11.27
CA ALA A 343 -8.06 25.21 -10.09
C ALA A 343 -8.75 26.16 -9.08
N ASP A 344 -9.73 26.94 -9.54
CA ASP A 344 -10.51 27.90 -8.75
C ASP A 344 -11.74 27.31 -8.04
N LYS A 345 -12.01 26.01 -8.26
CA LYS A 345 -13.12 25.29 -7.61
C LYS A 345 -12.65 24.74 -6.27
N GLU A 346 -12.79 25.55 -5.23
CA GLU A 346 -12.40 25.17 -3.88
C GLU A 346 -13.11 23.89 -3.39
N GLY A 347 -12.44 23.19 -2.49
CA GLY A 347 -12.84 21.89 -1.97
C GLY A 347 -11.60 21.05 -1.65
N PHE A 348 -11.80 19.79 -1.29
CA PHE A 348 -10.71 18.91 -0.89
C PHE A 348 -9.58 18.84 -1.95
N LEU A 349 -9.94 18.66 -3.23
CA LEU A 349 -9.00 18.50 -4.34
C LEU A 349 -8.26 19.79 -4.76
N ARG A 350 -8.73 20.96 -4.30
CA ARG A 350 -8.16 22.28 -4.62
C ARG A 350 -7.85 23.10 -3.37
N SER A 351 -7.73 22.43 -2.23
CA SER A 351 -7.20 23.02 -1.01
C SER A 351 -5.72 23.35 -1.19
N TYR A 352 -5.20 24.27 -0.36
CA TYR A 352 -3.77 24.59 -0.31
C TYR A 352 -2.88 23.32 -0.23
N VAL A 353 -3.26 22.37 0.62
CA VAL A 353 -2.53 21.09 0.79
C VAL A 353 -2.51 20.30 -0.52
N SER A 354 -3.67 20.09 -1.14
CA SER A 354 -3.79 19.32 -2.39
C SER A 354 -3.07 20.00 -3.56
N LEU A 355 -3.18 21.32 -3.67
CA LEU A 355 -2.50 22.09 -4.72
C LEU A 355 -0.97 22.04 -4.56
N MET A 356 -0.45 22.23 -3.35
CA MET A 356 0.99 22.10 -3.07
C MET A 356 1.53 20.70 -3.39
N GLN A 357 0.81 19.66 -2.97
CA GLN A 357 1.20 18.26 -3.24
C GLN A 357 1.16 17.91 -4.73
N THR A 358 0.19 18.46 -5.47
CA THR A 358 0.06 18.26 -6.92
C THR A 358 1.14 19.03 -7.68
N ALA A 359 1.37 20.30 -7.32
CA ALA A 359 2.43 21.13 -7.91
C ALA A 359 3.83 20.53 -7.67
N GLY A 360 4.09 19.97 -6.48
CA GLY A 360 5.36 19.34 -6.11
C GLY A 360 5.81 18.19 -7.02
N ARG A 361 4.92 17.66 -7.87
CA ARG A 361 5.22 16.58 -8.82
C ARG A 361 6.04 17.03 -10.00
N ALA A 362 5.92 18.30 -10.39
CA ALA A 362 6.80 18.91 -11.38
C ALA A 362 8.19 19.24 -10.80
N ALA A 363 8.37 19.25 -9.47
CA ALA A 363 9.63 19.64 -8.82
C ALA A 363 10.76 18.60 -8.95
N ARG A 364 10.50 17.47 -9.63
CA ARG A 364 11.47 16.39 -9.87
C ARG A 364 12.20 16.52 -11.21
N ASN A 365 11.80 17.46 -12.06
CA ASN A 365 12.40 17.74 -13.35
C ASN A 365 12.89 19.20 -13.40
N VAL A 366 14.05 19.43 -14.01
CA VAL A 366 14.62 20.77 -14.23
C VAL A 366 13.70 21.70 -15.06
N GLY A 367 12.95 21.15 -16.01
CA GLY A 367 11.92 21.82 -16.81
C GLY A 367 10.53 21.85 -16.16
N GLY A 368 10.45 21.53 -14.86
CA GLY A 368 9.19 21.46 -14.12
C GLY A 368 8.37 22.75 -14.17
N LYS A 369 7.14 22.64 -14.68
CA LYS A 369 6.15 23.71 -14.79
C LYS A 369 4.77 23.23 -14.35
N VAL A 370 3.99 24.14 -13.78
CA VAL A 370 2.61 23.90 -13.36
C VAL A 370 1.69 24.93 -14.01
N ILE A 371 0.55 24.48 -14.53
CA ILE A 371 -0.49 25.36 -15.08
C ILE A 371 -1.78 25.19 -14.27
N PHE A 372 -2.29 26.28 -13.73
CA PHE A 372 -3.60 26.37 -13.10
C PHE A 372 -4.59 26.97 -14.10
N TYR A 373 -5.55 26.17 -14.56
CA TYR A 373 -6.66 26.68 -15.37
C TYR A 373 -7.75 27.20 -14.44
N ALA A 374 -7.94 28.51 -14.43
CA ALA A 374 -8.81 29.21 -13.48
C ALA A 374 -9.18 30.61 -14.00
N ASP A 375 -10.43 31.03 -13.74
CA ASP A 375 -10.90 32.38 -14.08
C ASP A 375 -10.70 33.38 -12.92
N ARG A 376 -10.50 32.87 -11.70
CA ARG A 376 -10.25 33.67 -10.50
C ARG A 376 -9.17 33.03 -9.64
N ILE A 377 -8.45 33.85 -8.88
CA ILE A 377 -7.45 33.38 -7.92
C ILE A 377 -8.12 33.20 -6.56
N THR A 378 -8.18 31.96 -6.06
CA THR A 378 -8.67 31.65 -4.70
C THR A 378 -7.58 31.83 -3.65
N ASP A 379 -7.95 31.85 -2.37
CA ASP A 379 -6.99 31.93 -1.27
C ASP A 379 -6.05 30.70 -1.26
N SER A 380 -6.58 29.52 -1.55
CA SER A 380 -5.80 28.28 -1.67
C SER A 380 -4.76 28.35 -2.78
N MET A 381 -5.15 28.87 -3.97
CA MET A 381 -4.23 29.08 -5.08
C MET A 381 -3.15 30.10 -4.74
N LYS A 382 -3.55 31.24 -4.17
CA LYS A 382 -2.63 32.32 -3.79
C LYS A 382 -1.57 31.82 -2.81
N LYS A 383 -1.98 31.15 -1.73
CA LYS A 383 -1.04 30.55 -0.75
C LYS A 383 -0.07 29.57 -1.41
N THR A 384 -0.55 28.74 -2.33
CA THR A 384 0.28 27.77 -3.06
C THR A 384 1.34 28.48 -3.92
N ILE A 385 0.91 29.49 -4.69
CA ILE A 385 1.79 30.27 -5.56
C ILE A 385 2.86 31.01 -4.74
N ASP A 386 2.45 31.68 -3.67
CA ASP A 386 3.34 32.45 -2.80
C ASP A 386 4.39 31.53 -2.14
N GLU A 387 3.98 30.36 -1.66
CA GLU A 387 4.87 29.39 -1.02
C GLU A 387 5.86 28.75 -2.01
N CYS A 388 5.40 28.32 -3.19
CA CYS A 388 6.28 27.81 -4.24
C CYS A 388 7.30 28.86 -4.69
N LYS A 389 6.87 30.12 -4.85
CA LYS A 389 7.76 31.23 -5.20
C LYS A 389 8.82 31.46 -4.12
N ARG A 390 8.42 31.52 -2.84
CA ARG A 390 9.33 31.67 -1.71
C ARG A 390 10.39 30.56 -1.64
N ARG A 391 9.97 29.30 -1.84
CA ARG A 391 10.87 28.14 -1.86
C ARG A 391 11.84 28.22 -3.03
N ARG A 392 11.34 28.52 -4.23
CA ARG A 392 12.12 28.66 -5.46
C ARG A 392 13.19 29.74 -5.34
N GLU A 393 12.85 30.92 -4.80
CA GLU A 393 13.80 32.02 -4.59
C GLU A 393 14.97 31.60 -3.69
N LYS A 394 14.69 30.98 -2.53
CA LYS A 394 15.72 30.47 -1.62
C LYS A 394 16.59 29.38 -2.27
N GLN A 395 15.99 28.46 -3.03
CA GLN A 395 16.72 27.39 -3.71
C GLN A 395 17.65 27.93 -4.80
N VAL A 396 17.18 28.91 -5.59
CA VAL A 396 18.00 29.57 -6.62
C VAL A 396 19.17 30.32 -5.99
N GLU A 397 18.93 31.05 -4.88
CA GLU A 397 19.99 31.75 -4.16
C GLU A 397 21.04 30.77 -3.61
N TYR A 398 20.60 29.67 -2.99
CA TYR A 398 21.49 28.63 -2.48
C TYR A 398 22.32 28.00 -3.59
N ASN A 399 21.69 27.60 -4.71
CA ASN A 399 22.38 26.99 -5.84
C ASN A 399 23.47 27.91 -6.40
N LYS A 400 23.17 29.22 -6.53
CA LYS A 400 24.16 30.22 -6.97
C LYS A 400 25.34 30.32 -6.00
N LYS A 401 25.07 30.36 -4.68
CA LYS A 401 26.11 30.45 -3.64
C LYS A 401 26.97 29.19 -3.56
N ALA A 402 26.37 28.02 -3.77
CA ALA A 402 27.03 26.72 -3.66
C ALA A 402 27.62 26.21 -4.98
N GLY A 403 27.41 26.91 -6.11
CA GLY A 403 27.88 26.47 -7.43
C GLY A 403 27.18 25.20 -7.94
N ILE A 404 25.93 24.98 -7.56
CA ILE A 404 25.15 23.78 -7.93
C ILE A 404 24.32 24.07 -9.19
N THR A 405 24.50 23.25 -10.22
CA THR A 405 23.62 23.25 -11.41
C THR A 405 22.51 22.22 -11.22
N PRO A 406 21.22 22.62 -11.29
CA PRO A 406 20.10 21.70 -11.15
C PRO A 406 20.17 20.54 -12.14
N LYS A 407 19.98 19.31 -11.66
CA LYS A 407 19.98 18.11 -12.52
C LYS A 407 18.82 17.17 -12.16
N THR A 408 18.06 16.77 -13.18
CA THR A 408 17.05 15.71 -13.08
C THR A 408 17.73 14.35 -12.86
N ILE A 409 17.27 13.58 -11.87
CA ILE A 409 17.73 12.20 -11.65
C ILE A 409 16.78 11.26 -12.37
N TYR A 410 17.23 10.63 -13.45
CA TYR A 410 16.49 9.55 -14.11
C TYR A 410 16.91 8.20 -13.55
N LYS A 411 15.95 7.27 -13.41
CA LYS A 411 16.24 5.86 -13.13
C LYS A 411 16.32 5.10 -14.46
N THR A 412 17.10 4.03 -14.50
CA THR A 412 17.18 3.16 -15.69
C THR A 412 15.89 2.36 -15.84
N ALA A 413 15.59 1.91 -17.07
CA ALA A 413 14.43 1.04 -17.32
C ALA A 413 14.48 -0.23 -16.47
N GLU A 414 15.67 -0.79 -16.26
CA GLU A 414 15.86 -1.98 -15.43
C GLU A 414 15.56 -1.70 -13.95
N GLU A 415 16.01 -0.57 -13.41
CA GLU A 415 15.67 -0.15 -12.04
C GLU A 415 14.16 0.07 -11.87
N ILE A 416 13.50 0.66 -12.87
CA ILE A 416 12.06 0.86 -12.88
C ILE A 416 11.35 -0.49 -12.85
N MET A 417 11.75 -1.44 -13.72
CA MET A 417 11.18 -2.79 -13.76
C MET A 417 11.42 -3.56 -12.45
N ARG A 418 12.64 -3.55 -11.89
CA ARG A 418 12.93 -4.21 -10.60
C ARG A 418 12.07 -3.67 -9.47
N SER A 419 11.90 -2.34 -9.41
CA SER A 419 11.09 -1.70 -8.37
C SER A 419 9.59 -2.00 -8.48
N THR A 420 9.14 -2.50 -9.63
CA THR A 420 7.71 -2.75 -9.94
C THR A 420 7.40 -4.21 -10.23
N ALA A 421 8.36 -5.13 -10.03
CA ALA A 421 8.24 -6.55 -10.37
C ALA A 421 7.04 -7.25 -9.69
N VAL A 422 6.60 -6.76 -8.53
CA VAL A 422 5.42 -7.28 -7.81
C VAL A 422 4.13 -7.13 -8.63
N ALA A 423 4.02 -6.09 -9.46
CA ALA A 423 2.86 -5.87 -10.33
C ALA A 423 2.74 -6.94 -11.43
N ASP A 424 3.85 -7.53 -11.86
CA ASP A 424 3.86 -8.54 -12.93
C ASP A 424 3.43 -9.94 -12.45
N ILE A 425 3.57 -10.22 -11.15
CA ILE A 425 3.20 -11.51 -10.53
C ILE A 425 1.68 -11.76 -10.63
N ARG A 426 0.84 -10.72 -10.61
CA ARG A 426 -0.63 -10.89 -10.69
C ARG A 426 -1.18 -10.88 -12.11
N LYS A 427 -0.54 -10.15 -13.05
CA LYS A 427 -0.89 -10.24 -14.50
C LYS A 427 -0.60 -11.62 -15.09
N SER A 428 0.30 -12.38 -14.47
CA SER A 428 0.68 -13.75 -14.88
C SER A 428 -0.13 -14.86 -14.19
N ILE A 429 -0.93 -14.57 -13.15
CA ILE A 429 -1.87 -15.53 -12.56
C ILE A 429 -3.24 -15.31 -13.21
N PRO A 430 -3.74 -16.24 -14.06
CA PRO A 430 -5.10 -16.13 -14.57
C PRO A 430 -6.07 -16.15 -13.38
N LYS A 431 -6.97 -15.16 -13.29
CA LYS A 431 -8.26 -15.39 -12.61
C LYS A 431 -8.86 -16.61 -13.28
N VAL A 432 -9.10 -17.67 -12.52
CA VAL A 432 -9.80 -18.88 -12.98
C VAL A 432 -11.23 -18.46 -13.30
N ALA A 433 -11.44 -18.00 -14.52
CA ALA A 433 -12.74 -18.01 -15.17
C ALA A 433 -12.85 -19.38 -15.84
N GLU A 434 -13.96 -20.07 -15.58
CA GLU A 434 -14.33 -21.31 -16.23
C GLU A 434 -14.19 -21.15 -17.75
N VAL A 435 -13.49 -22.11 -18.36
CA VAL A 435 -13.31 -22.18 -19.81
C VAL A 435 -14.68 -22.48 -20.42
N PRO A 436 -15.28 -21.58 -21.23
CA PRO A 436 -16.41 -21.98 -22.05
C PRO A 436 -15.86 -22.92 -23.11
N VAL A 437 -16.30 -24.17 -23.09
CA VAL A 437 -16.04 -25.12 -24.16
C VAL A 437 -16.86 -24.68 -25.37
N PHE A 438 -16.21 -24.04 -26.34
CA PHE A 438 -16.77 -23.87 -27.68
C PHE A 438 -16.17 -24.94 -28.60
N TYR A 439 -17.04 -25.83 -29.08
CA TYR A 439 -16.77 -26.70 -30.22
C TYR A 439 -17.09 -25.93 -31.51
N GLY A 440 -16.16 -25.91 -32.47
CA GLY A 440 -16.45 -25.71 -33.89
C GLY A 440 -16.02 -24.37 -34.52
N ASP A 441 -15.15 -24.50 -35.52
CA ASP A 441 -14.83 -23.61 -36.66
C ASP A 441 -13.97 -22.34 -36.49
N LYS A 442 -12.78 -22.41 -37.12
CA LYS A 442 -11.81 -21.36 -37.50
C LYS A 442 -11.62 -20.22 -36.50
N LEU A 443 -10.63 -20.37 -35.61
CA LEU A 443 -10.06 -19.25 -34.85
C LEU A 443 -9.68 -18.10 -35.80
N SER A 444 -10.12 -16.89 -35.43
CA SER A 444 -9.69 -15.66 -36.09
C SER A 444 -8.19 -15.44 -35.88
N ARG A 445 -7.58 -14.66 -36.78
CA ARG A 445 -6.15 -14.32 -36.70
C ARG A 445 -5.82 -13.58 -35.40
N GLU A 446 -6.73 -12.73 -34.93
CA GLU A 446 -6.59 -12.03 -33.64
C GLU A 446 -6.55 -13.02 -32.46
N GLU A 447 -7.45 -14.01 -32.42
CA GLU A 447 -7.50 -14.99 -31.31
C GLU A 447 -6.27 -15.90 -31.28
N VAL A 448 -5.73 -16.27 -32.44
CA VAL A 448 -4.48 -17.05 -32.51
C VAL A 448 -3.29 -16.22 -32.00
N LEU A 449 -3.21 -14.94 -32.38
CA LEU A 449 -2.14 -14.05 -31.91
C LEU A 449 -2.24 -13.79 -30.40
N GLU A 450 -3.44 -13.59 -29.87
CA GLU A 450 -3.66 -13.39 -28.44
C GLU A 450 -3.27 -14.63 -27.62
N ARG A 451 -3.63 -15.82 -28.13
CA ARG A 451 -3.23 -17.09 -27.51
C ARG A 451 -1.72 -17.28 -27.51
N LEU A 452 -1.05 -17.05 -28.64
CA LEU A 452 0.42 -17.16 -28.74
C LEU A 452 1.14 -16.14 -27.85
N GLU A 453 0.60 -14.94 -27.72
CA GLU A 453 1.15 -13.92 -26.81
C GLU A 453 1.05 -14.37 -25.35
N LYS A 454 -0.09 -14.95 -24.97
CA LYS A 454 -0.31 -15.50 -23.63
C LYS A 454 0.65 -16.65 -23.33
N GLU A 455 0.80 -17.59 -24.27
CA GLU A 455 1.75 -18.71 -24.14
C GLU A 455 3.20 -18.21 -24.07
N MET A 456 3.56 -17.18 -24.84
CA MET A 456 4.90 -16.57 -24.83
C MET A 456 5.22 -15.91 -23.49
N ARG A 457 4.27 -15.16 -22.91
CA ARG A 457 4.44 -14.52 -21.60
C ARG A 457 4.58 -15.54 -20.47
N VAL A 458 3.82 -16.65 -20.54
CA VAL A 458 3.96 -17.76 -19.59
C VAL A 458 5.34 -18.40 -19.71
N ALA A 459 5.81 -18.67 -20.93
CA ALA A 459 7.15 -19.20 -21.15
C ALA A 459 8.26 -18.26 -20.62
N ALA A 460 8.12 -16.95 -20.85
CA ALA A 460 9.06 -15.95 -20.33
C ALA A 460 9.07 -15.89 -18.78
N ALA A 461 7.89 -15.96 -18.15
CA ALA A 461 7.76 -15.99 -16.69
C ALA A 461 8.36 -17.26 -16.07
N ASN A 462 8.29 -18.39 -16.78
CA ASN A 462 8.89 -19.66 -16.38
C ASN A 462 10.38 -19.79 -16.75
N LEU A 463 11.01 -18.72 -17.25
CA LEU A 463 12.41 -18.69 -17.72
C LEU A 463 12.68 -19.64 -18.92
N GLU A 464 11.64 -20.05 -19.65
CA GLU A 464 11.72 -20.86 -20.87
C GLU A 464 11.97 -19.96 -22.11
N PHE A 465 13.11 -19.24 -22.11
CA PHE A 465 13.38 -18.18 -23.10
C PHE A 465 13.41 -18.67 -24.55
N GLU A 466 13.85 -19.90 -24.80
CA GLU A 466 13.86 -20.50 -26.14
C GLU A 466 12.44 -20.68 -26.69
N LYS A 467 11.52 -21.13 -25.84
CA LYS A 467 10.11 -21.30 -26.19
C LYS A 467 9.41 -19.95 -26.37
N ALA A 468 9.73 -18.97 -25.53
CA ALA A 468 9.25 -17.60 -25.70
C ALA A 468 9.74 -16.99 -27.03
N ALA A 469 10.98 -17.25 -27.43
CA ALA A 469 11.52 -16.79 -28.72
C ALA A 469 10.80 -17.46 -29.90
N LEU A 470 10.55 -18.77 -29.85
CA LEU A 470 9.80 -19.49 -30.88
C LEU A 470 8.37 -18.96 -31.05
N LEU A 471 7.66 -18.73 -29.94
CA LEU A 471 6.29 -18.19 -29.95
C LEU A 471 6.25 -16.76 -30.48
N ARG A 472 7.23 -15.92 -30.12
CA ARG A 472 7.39 -14.56 -30.67
C ARG A 472 7.60 -14.59 -32.19
N ASP A 473 8.44 -15.48 -32.67
CA ASP A 473 8.78 -15.58 -34.09
C ASP A 473 7.60 -16.12 -34.90
N GLU A 474 6.82 -17.04 -34.33
CA GLU A 474 5.56 -17.52 -34.90
C GLU A 474 4.47 -16.43 -34.96
N MET A 475 4.36 -15.59 -33.92
CA MET A 475 3.48 -14.41 -33.95
C MET A 475 3.89 -13.42 -35.06
N LYS A 476 5.20 -13.20 -35.25
CA LYS A 476 5.69 -12.35 -36.35
C LYS A 476 5.34 -12.95 -37.71
N ARG A 477 5.48 -14.27 -37.87
CA ARG A 477 5.10 -14.99 -39.09
C ARG A 477 3.61 -14.78 -39.40
N ILE A 478 2.75 -15.02 -38.42
CA ILE A 478 1.30 -14.83 -38.56
C ILE A 478 0.94 -13.37 -38.83
N LYS A 479 1.65 -12.38 -38.26
CA LYS A 479 1.45 -10.95 -38.57
C LYS A 479 1.95 -10.55 -39.97
N SER A 480 2.88 -11.30 -40.56
CA SER A 480 3.48 -11.01 -41.87
C SER A 480 2.74 -11.62 -43.06
N GLU A 481 1.88 -12.62 -42.86
CA GLU A 481 1.06 -13.20 -43.93
C GLU A 481 0.04 -12.18 -44.47
N LYS A 482 0.19 -11.81 -45.75
CA LYS A 482 -0.78 -10.98 -46.48
C LYS A 482 -2.05 -11.79 -46.76
N ILE A 483 -3.19 -11.18 -46.48
CA ILE A 483 -4.53 -11.69 -46.83
C ILE A 483 -4.55 -11.92 -48.35
N LYS A 484 -4.89 -13.14 -48.79
CA LYS A 484 -5.22 -13.43 -50.19
C LYS A 484 -6.72 -13.38 -50.38
#